data_AF-A0A2X2K276-F1
#
_entry.id   AF-A0A2X2K276-F1
#
_cell.length_a   1.000
_cell.length_b   1.000
_cell.length_c   1.000
_cell.angle_alpha   90.00
_cell.angle_beta   90.00
_cell.angle_gamma   90.00
#
_symmetry.space_group_name_H-M   'P 1'
#
loop_
_entity.id
_entity.type
_entity.pdbx_description
1 polymer ?
#
loop_
_entity_poly.entity_id
_entity_poly.type
_entity_poly.pdbx_seq_one_letter_code
_entity_poly.pdbx_strand_id
1 'polypeptide(L)'
;MPLVMLHTTDLRKKAVYSFMAMMEQIHAKSYSHIFTTLLPSSETNYLLDEWVLEEPHLKYKSDKIVANYHKLWGKEASIYDQYMARVTSVFLETFLFFSGFYYPLYLAGQGKMTTSGEIIRKFF
;
A
#
# COMPACT_ATOMS: atom_id res chain seq x y z
N MET A 1 0.11 8.21 -4.48
CA MET A 1 -0.26 8.20 -5.91
C MET A 1 0.32 9.38 -6.72
N PRO A 2 1.64 9.64 -6.74
CA PRO A 2 2.17 10.85 -7.38
C PRO A 2 1.98 10.90 -8.91
N LEU A 3 2.07 9.74 -9.58
CA LEU A 3 1.97 9.66 -11.04
C LEU A 3 0.53 9.87 -11.56
N VAL A 4 -0.48 9.34 -10.86
CA VAL A 4 -1.89 9.61 -11.21
C VAL A 4 -2.23 11.09 -11.00
N MET A 5 -1.66 11.69 -9.95
CA MET A 5 -1.84 13.11 -9.66
C MET A 5 -1.23 14.00 -10.75
N LEU A 6 -0.07 13.64 -11.31
CA LEU A 6 0.59 14.39 -12.39
C LEU A 6 -0.36 14.63 -13.58
N HIS A 7 -1.11 13.59 -13.96
CA HIS A 7 -2.04 13.58 -15.11
C HIS A 7 -3.47 14.03 -14.77
N THR A 8 -3.68 14.61 -13.59
CA THR A 8 -5.01 15.10 -13.17
C THR A 8 -5.06 16.62 -13.27
N THR A 9 -5.98 17.17 -14.06
CA THR A 9 -6.07 18.64 -14.26
C THR A 9 -6.80 19.35 -13.11
N ASP A 10 -7.84 18.72 -12.54
CA ASP A 10 -8.62 19.30 -11.44
C ASP A 10 -7.79 19.38 -10.14
N LEU A 11 -7.52 20.61 -9.70
CA LEU A 11 -6.73 20.90 -8.51
C LEU A 11 -7.35 20.34 -7.22
N ARG A 12 -8.68 20.23 -7.14
CA ARG A 12 -9.36 19.67 -5.97
C ARG A 12 -9.07 18.18 -5.84
N LYS A 13 -9.08 17.46 -6.97
CA LYS A 13 -8.72 16.02 -7.02
C LYS A 13 -7.25 15.82 -6.69
N LYS A 14 -6.36 16.71 -7.17
CA LYS A 14 -4.94 16.69 -6.81
C LYS A 14 -4.73 16.83 -5.30
N ALA A 15 -5.45 17.75 -4.64
CA ALA A 15 -5.36 17.90 -3.19
C ALA A 15 -5.74 16.61 -2.44
N VAL A 16 -6.79 15.91 -2.89
CA VAL A 16 -7.18 14.61 -2.34
C VAL A 16 -6.09 13.56 -2.55
N TYR A 17 -5.51 13.45 -3.75
CA TYR A 17 -4.42 12.49 -4.00
C TYR A 17 -3.16 12.77 -3.19
N SER A 18 -2.84 14.05 -2.94
CA SER A 18 -1.75 14.42 -2.03
C SER A 18 -2.01 13.95 -0.60
N PHE A 19 -3.23 14.14 -0.10
CA PHE A 19 -3.63 13.67 1.22
C PHE A 19 -3.59 12.13 1.31
N MET A 20 -4.10 11.42 0.31
CA MET A 20 -3.99 9.96 0.23
C MET A 20 -2.52 9.51 0.25
N ALA A 21 -1.65 10.17 -0.53
CA ALA A 21 -0.22 9.85 -0.53
C ALA A 21 0.44 10.04 0.84
N MET A 22 0.02 11.06 1.61
CA MET A 22 0.46 11.25 2.99
C MET A 22 -0.03 10.10 3.89
N MET A 23 -1.31 9.71 3.78
CA MET A 23 -1.88 8.61 4.57
C MET A 23 -1.16 7.28 4.29
N GLU A 24 -0.78 7.00 3.05
CA GLU A 24 0.00 5.79 2.74
C GLU A 24 1.36 5.75 3.46
N GLN A 25 2.01 6.90 3.66
CA GLN A 25 3.24 6.95 4.45
C GLN A 25 3.00 6.71 5.94
N ILE A 26 1.85 7.16 6.46
CA ILE A 26 1.43 6.88 7.83
C ILE A 26 1.16 5.38 7.99
N HIS A 27 0.45 4.76 7.05
CA HIS A 27 0.20 3.31 7.04
C HIS A 27 1.51 2.51 7.02
N ALA A 28 2.43 2.85 6.11
CA ALA A 28 3.74 2.22 6.01
C ALA A 28 4.52 2.29 7.35
N LYS A 29 4.55 3.47 7.97
CA LYS A 29 5.22 3.68 9.26
C LYS A 29 4.55 2.91 10.40
N SER A 30 3.23 2.78 10.38
CA SER A 30 2.48 2.01 11.39
C SER A 30 2.86 0.53 11.39
N TYR A 31 3.20 -0.07 10.25
CA TYR A 31 3.75 -1.44 10.22
C TYR A 31 5.10 -1.52 10.93
N SER A 32 6.03 -0.60 10.64
CA SER A 32 7.32 -0.56 11.36
C SER A 32 7.14 -0.41 12.87
N HIS A 33 6.16 0.39 13.31
CA HIS A 33 5.84 0.52 14.73
C HIS A 33 5.35 -0.80 15.35
N ILE A 34 4.48 -1.54 14.66
CA ILE A 34 4.04 -2.87 15.09
C ILE A 34 5.24 -3.83 15.18
N PHE A 35 6.05 -3.96 14.12
CA PHE A 35 7.16 -4.91 14.09
C PHE A 35 8.20 -4.64 15.17
N THR A 36 8.66 -3.39 15.29
CA THR A 36 9.67 -3.00 16.29
C THR A 36 9.22 -3.18 17.75
N THR A 37 7.91 -3.27 18.00
CA THR A 37 7.36 -3.55 19.33
C THR A 37 7.29 -5.06 19.61
N LEU A 38 7.15 -5.89 18.57
CA LEU A 38 6.92 -7.33 18.68
C LEU A 38 8.18 -8.17 18.47
N LEU A 39 9.10 -7.70 17.63
CA LEU A 39 10.26 -8.45 17.16
C LEU A 39 11.55 -7.67 17.42
N PRO A 40 12.69 -8.36 17.59
CA PRO A 40 14.01 -7.74 17.57
C PRO A 40 14.29 -7.04 16.24
N SER A 41 15.17 -6.03 16.25
CA SER A 41 15.52 -5.26 15.05
C SER A 41 16.12 -6.13 13.93
N SER A 42 16.90 -7.16 14.26
CA SER A 42 17.49 -8.05 13.26
C SER A 42 16.43 -8.82 12.47
N GLU A 43 15.40 -9.30 13.14
CA GLU A 43 14.30 -10.03 12.51
C GLU A 43 13.38 -9.08 11.73
N THR A 44 13.12 -7.89 12.29
CA THR A 44 12.37 -6.84 11.59
C THR A 44 13.05 -6.45 10.27
N ASN A 45 14.35 -6.20 10.29
CA ASN A 45 15.11 -5.83 9.10
C ASN A 45 15.09 -6.96 8.07
N TYR A 46 15.32 -8.21 8.49
CA TYR A 46 15.21 -9.35 7.58
C TYR A 46 13.83 -9.45 6.90
N LEU A 47 12.75 -9.32 7.66
CA LEU A 47 11.39 -9.42 7.12
C LEU A 47 11.06 -8.27 6.15
N LEU A 48 11.43 -7.03 6.51
CA LEU A 48 11.03 -5.83 5.76
C LEU A 48 11.96 -5.52 4.57
N ASP A 49 13.27 -5.77 4.72
CA ASP A 49 14.28 -5.34 3.76
C ASP A 49 14.78 -6.48 2.87
N GLU A 50 14.61 -7.75 3.28
CA GLU A 50 15.08 -8.91 2.52
C GLU A 50 13.89 -9.78 2.05
N TRP A 51 13.16 -10.42 2.97
CA TRP A 51 12.14 -11.42 2.64
C TRP A 51 11.02 -10.85 1.76
N VAL A 52 10.48 -9.66 2.09
CA VAL A 52 9.41 -9.02 1.31
C VAL A 52 9.82 -8.77 -0.15
N LEU A 53 11.10 -8.48 -0.41
CA LEU A 53 11.61 -8.17 -1.75
C LEU A 53 11.86 -9.43 -2.59
N GLU A 54 12.17 -10.55 -1.94
CA GLU A 54 12.50 -11.81 -2.57
C GLU A 54 11.30 -12.76 -2.74
N GLU A 55 10.25 -12.61 -1.91
CA GLU A 55 9.07 -13.48 -1.94
C GLU A 55 8.37 -13.44 -3.32
N PRO A 56 8.37 -14.54 -4.10
CA PRO A 56 7.94 -14.53 -5.49
C PRO A 56 6.51 -14.05 -5.71
N HIS A 57 5.59 -14.36 -4.79
CA HIS A 57 4.19 -13.97 -4.91
C HIS A 57 3.99 -12.47 -4.67
N LEU A 58 4.76 -11.87 -3.75
CA LEU A 58 4.75 -10.44 -3.47
C LEU A 58 5.36 -9.67 -4.65
N LYS A 59 6.50 -10.15 -5.16
CA LYS A 59 7.14 -9.58 -6.34
C LYS A 59 6.23 -9.60 -7.57
N TYR A 60 5.59 -10.74 -7.84
CA TYR A 60 4.67 -10.86 -8.98
C TYR A 60 3.54 -9.83 -8.92
N LYS A 61 2.86 -9.70 -7.77
CA LYS A 61 1.75 -8.75 -7.63
C LYS A 61 2.24 -7.30 -7.68
N SER A 62 3.37 -6.97 -7.03
CA SER A 62 3.92 -5.61 -7.04
C SER A 62 4.33 -5.19 -8.45
N ASP A 63 4.98 -6.08 -9.21
CA ASP A 63 5.45 -5.79 -10.56
C ASP A 63 4.28 -5.45 -11.50
N LYS A 64 3.13 -6.14 -11.38
CA LYS A 64 1.92 -5.82 -12.16
C LYS A 64 1.37 -4.44 -11.84
N ILE A 65 1.31 -4.08 -10.55
CA ILE A 65 0.83 -2.78 -10.10
C ILE A 65 1.77 -1.66 -10.56
N VAL A 66 3.06 -1.81 -10.28
CA VAL A 66 4.10 -0.84 -10.60
C VAL A 66 4.20 -0.62 -12.10
N ALA A 67 4.12 -1.67 -12.93
CA ALA A 67 4.15 -1.54 -14.37
C ALA A 67 3.06 -0.61 -14.91
N ASN A 68 1.83 -0.68 -14.39
CA ASN A 68 0.74 0.21 -14.83
C ASN A 68 0.96 1.65 -14.37
N TYR A 69 1.52 1.87 -13.17
CA TYR A 69 1.88 3.22 -12.75
C TYR A 69 3.06 3.78 -13.55
N HIS A 70 4.06 2.97 -13.88
CA HIS A 70 5.23 3.42 -14.64
C HIS A 70 4.91 3.83 -16.07
N LYS A 71 3.80 3.36 -16.66
CA LYS A 71 3.29 3.90 -17.94
C LYS A 71 2.91 5.38 -17.87
N LEU A 72 2.71 5.91 -16.66
CA LEU A 72 2.43 7.33 -16.44
C LEU A 72 3.69 8.18 -16.28
N TRP A 73 4.89 7.61 -16.45
CA TRP A 73 6.13 8.36 -16.36
C TRP A 73 6.25 9.33 -17.55
N GLY A 74 6.45 10.62 -17.27
CA GLY A 74 6.46 11.67 -18.28
C GLY A 74 5.08 12.30 -18.50
N LYS A 75 4.99 13.24 -19.45
CA LYS A 75 3.79 14.08 -19.68
C LYS A 75 2.81 13.50 -20.70
N GLU A 76 3.23 12.51 -21.48
CA GLU A 76 2.49 12.02 -22.68
C GLU A 76 1.72 10.70 -22.42
N ALA A 77 1.28 10.46 -21.19
CA ALA A 77 0.56 9.22 -20.88
C ALA A 77 -0.83 9.21 -21.53
N SER A 78 -1.15 8.16 -22.28
CA SER A 78 -2.44 8.04 -22.96
C SER A 78 -3.62 8.03 -21.97
N ILE A 79 -4.81 8.44 -22.43
CA ILE A 79 -6.04 8.38 -21.61
C ILE A 79 -6.28 6.95 -21.10
N TYR A 80 -5.98 5.94 -21.94
CA TYR A 80 -6.11 4.54 -21.57
C TYR A 80 -5.16 4.14 -20.44
N ASP A 81 -3.88 4.53 -20.51
CA ASP A 81 -2.92 4.22 -19.44
C ASP A 81 -3.29 4.91 -18.14
N GLN A 82 -3.75 6.16 -18.22
CA GLN A 82 -4.27 6.90 -17.07
C GLN A 82 -5.51 6.23 -16.45
N TYR A 83 -6.40 5.67 -17.27
CA TYR A 83 -7.55 4.90 -16.80
C TYR A 83 -7.09 3.61 -16.11
N MET A 84 -6.22 2.83 -16.77
CA MET A 84 -5.72 1.57 -16.23
C MET A 84 -4.93 1.74 -14.93
N ALA A 85 -4.17 2.83 -14.78
CA ALA A 85 -3.50 3.15 -13.53
C ALA A 85 -4.49 3.42 -12.38
N ARG A 86 -5.64 4.04 -12.64
CA ARG A 86 -6.69 4.26 -11.63
C ARG A 86 -7.41 2.95 -11.28
N VAL A 87 -7.71 2.10 -12.27
CA VAL A 87 -8.25 0.75 -12.02
C VAL A 87 -7.30 -0.07 -11.16
N THR A 88 -6.01 -0.04 -11.50
CA THR A 88 -4.94 -0.70 -10.76
C THR A 88 -4.87 -0.20 -9.33
N SER A 89 -4.99 1.11 -9.13
CA SER A 89 -5.07 1.73 -7.81
C SER A 89 -6.24 1.23 -7.00
N VAL A 90 -7.43 1.15 -7.59
CA VAL A 90 -8.61 0.61 -6.88
C VAL A 90 -8.38 -0.85 -6.50
N PHE A 91 -7.88 -1.69 -7.40
CA PHE A 91 -7.57 -3.10 -7.07
C PHE A 91 -6.53 -3.25 -5.97
N LEU A 92 -5.54 -2.37 -5.91
CA LEU A 92 -4.56 -2.38 -4.83
C LEU A 92 -5.24 -2.11 -3.49
N GLU A 93 -5.95 -0.99 -3.38
CA GLU A 93 -6.53 -0.49 -2.13
C GLU A 93 -7.72 -1.34 -1.65
N THR A 94 -8.61 -1.73 -2.56
CA THR A 94 -9.90 -2.34 -2.20
C THR A 94 -9.92 -3.86 -2.36
N PHE A 95 -8.81 -4.49 -2.73
CA PHE A 95 -8.75 -5.95 -2.90
C PHE A 95 -7.42 -6.55 -2.43
N LEU A 96 -6.27 -6.15 -2.99
CA LEU A 96 -5.01 -6.86 -2.73
C LEU A 96 -4.59 -6.82 -1.26
N PHE A 97 -4.77 -5.70 -0.57
CA PHE A 97 -4.41 -5.58 0.85
C PHE A 97 -5.28 -6.43 1.78
N PHE A 98 -6.51 -6.78 1.41
CA PHE A 98 -7.43 -7.51 2.29
C PHE A 98 -6.92 -8.92 2.62
N SER A 99 -6.13 -9.53 1.74
CA SER A 99 -5.45 -10.79 2.02
C SER A 99 -4.48 -10.70 3.21
N GLY A 100 -3.82 -9.55 3.40
CA GLY A 100 -2.94 -9.28 4.54
C GLY A 100 -3.70 -8.80 5.79
N PHE A 101 -4.78 -8.04 5.61
CA PHE A 101 -5.59 -7.54 6.74
C PHE A 101 -6.37 -8.63 7.47
N TYR A 102 -6.71 -9.73 6.78
CA TYR A 102 -7.48 -10.81 7.36
C TYR A 102 -6.87 -11.34 8.66
N TYR A 103 -5.56 -11.64 8.68
CA TYR A 103 -4.96 -12.35 9.79
C TYR A 103 -4.85 -11.52 11.09
N PRO A 104 -4.36 -10.26 11.08
CA PRO A 104 -4.37 -9.41 12.27
C PRO A 104 -5.79 -9.16 12.82
N LEU A 105 -6.78 -8.97 11.93
CA LEU A 105 -8.17 -8.77 12.34
C LEU A 105 -8.80 -10.03 12.90
N TYR A 106 -8.50 -11.18 12.32
CA TYR A 106 -8.94 -12.48 12.83
C TYR A 106 -8.43 -12.71 14.25
N LEU A 107 -7.14 -12.46 14.50
CA LEU A 107 -6.56 -12.55 15.84
C LEU A 107 -7.22 -11.56 16.82
N ALA A 108 -7.43 -10.31 16.39
CA ALA A 108 -8.07 -9.28 17.20
C ALA A 108 -9.52 -9.65 17.56
N GLY A 109 -10.27 -10.24 16.64
CA GLY A 109 -11.61 -10.77 16.89
C GLY A 109 -11.65 -11.89 17.94
N GLN A 110 -10.50 -12.54 18.20
CA GLN A 110 -10.33 -13.55 19.24
C GLN A 110 -9.68 -12.98 20.52
N GLY A 111 -9.56 -11.65 20.64
CA GLY A 111 -8.94 -10.99 21.80
C GLY A 111 -7.40 -11.07 21.82
N LYS A 112 -6.75 -11.47 20.72
CA LYS A 112 -5.29 -11.53 20.60
C LYS A 112 -4.77 -10.37 19.76
N MET A 113 -3.61 -9.82 20.10
CA MET A 113 -2.97 -8.75 19.31
C MET A 113 -3.90 -7.56 19.06
N THR A 114 -4.81 -7.25 19.99
CA THR A 114 -5.92 -6.32 19.80
C THR A 114 -5.45 -4.90 19.45
N THR A 115 -4.34 -4.44 20.04
CA THR A 115 -3.73 -3.14 19.71
C THR A 115 -3.21 -3.10 18.26
N SER A 116 -2.56 -4.17 17.80
CA SER A 116 -2.13 -4.27 16.40
C SER A 116 -3.34 -4.33 15.47
N GLY A 117 -4.37 -5.10 15.82
CA GLY A 117 -5.63 -5.15 15.08
C GLY A 117 -6.32 -3.80 15.00
N GLU A 118 -6.29 -2.98 16.06
CA GLU A 118 -6.84 -1.64 16.07
C GLU A 118 -6.09 -0.68 15.12
N ILE A 119 -4.75 -0.81 15.03
CA ILE A 119 -3.97 -0.07 14.05
C ILE A 119 -4.40 -0.45 12.63
N ILE A 120 -4.48 -1.76 12.33
CA ILE A 120 -4.90 -2.26 11.02
C ILE A 120 -6.35 -1.84 10.69
N ARG A 121 -7.25 -1.80 11.68
CA ARG A 121 -8.64 -1.36 11.50
C ARG A 121 -8.76 0.09 11.00
N LYS A 122 -7.79 0.95 11.30
CA LYS A 122 -7.78 2.35 10.86
C LYS A 122 -7.32 2.55 9.42
N PHE A 123 -6.88 1.48 8.75
CA PHE A 123 -6.54 1.52 7.33
C PHE A 123 -7.77 1.33 6.42
N PHE A 124 -8.93 1.01 7.01
CA PHE A 124 -10.23 0.96 6.34
C PHE A 124 -10.95 2.30 6.38
#